data_AF-A0A7J9LGT7-F1
#
_entry.id   AF-A0A7J9LGT7-F1
#
_cell.length_a   1.000
_cell.length_b   1.000
_cell.length_c   1.000
_cell.angle_alpha   90.00
_cell.angle_beta   90.00
_cell.angle_gamma   90.00
#
_symmetry.space_group_name_H-M   'P 1'
#
loop_
_entity.id
_entity.type
_entity.pdbx_description
1 polymer ?
#
loop_
_entity_poly.entity_id
_entity_poly.type
_entity_poly.pdbx_seq_one_letter_code
_entity_poly.pdbx_strand_id
1 'polypeptide(L)'
;MTIALSPSALIFKTLSLKLTCGCIGVTGATSFLFTEYQYVGIFMIAFAILIFLFLGSVEGFSRKSQPCTYDKEKMCKPALATAIFSTVSFLLGAITSVLSGFLGMKIATYANARTTLEARKGVGKAFIVAFRSGAVMGFLLAANGLLVLYIAINLFKLYYGDDWEGLFEAITGYGLGGSSMALFGRVGGGIYTKAADVGADLVGKVERNIPEDDPRNPAVIADNVGDNVGDIAGMGSDLFGSYAESSCAALVVASISSFGINHDFTGMLYPLLISSVGILVCLITTLFATDLFEIKVVKEIEPALKKQLIISTILMTVGIAIVTWIGVPSSFTIYNFGVQKVVKNWHAPNFVRLGKINLLLSFE
;
A
#
# COMPACT_ATOMS: atom_id res chain seq x y z
N MET A 1 -17.64 16.11 -35.92
CA MET A 1 -19.08 16.42 -36.02
C MET A 1 -19.71 16.09 -34.67
N THR A 2 -19.83 17.09 -33.80
CA THR A 2 -20.33 16.91 -32.43
C THR A 2 -21.84 16.73 -32.49
N ILE A 3 -22.32 15.48 -32.47
CA ILE A 3 -23.76 15.21 -32.38
C ILE A 3 -24.20 15.66 -30.99
N ALA A 4 -24.79 16.86 -30.91
CA ALA A 4 -25.45 17.33 -29.70
C ALA A 4 -26.63 16.41 -29.40
N LEU A 5 -26.45 15.48 -28.46
CA LEU A 5 -27.53 14.63 -27.95
C LEU A 5 -28.62 15.51 -27.33
N SER A 6 -29.88 15.16 -27.56
CA SER A 6 -30.99 15.86 -26.91
C SER A 6 -30.89 15.76 -25.38
N PRO A 7 -31.43 16.73 -24.62
CA PRO A 7 -31.41 16.70 -23.16
C PRO A 7 -32.01 15.41 -22.57
N SER A 8 -33.05 14.85 -23.21
CA SER A 8 -33.70 13.60 -22.83
C SER A 8 -32.81 12.37 -23.08
N ALA A 9 -32.10 12.31 -24.22
CA ALA A 9 -31.12 11.26 -24.48
C ALA A 9 -29.93 11.32 -23.50
N LEU A 10 -29.59 12.53 -23.05
CA LEU A 10 -28.56 12.76 -22.05
C LEU A 10 -28.92 12.21 -20.67
N ILE A 11 -30.16 12.47 -20.24
CA ILE A 11 -30.69 11.98 -18.98
C ILE A 11 -30.71 10.45 -19.00
N PHE A 12 -31.19 9.84 -20.09
CA PHE A 12 -31.26 8.39 -20.22
C PHE A 12 -29.87 7.72 -20.18
N LYS A 13 -28.89 8.25 -20.92
CA LYS A 13 -27.50 7.73 -20.87
C LYS A 13 -26.86 7.90 -19.50
N THR A 14 -27.11 9.03 -18.83
CA THR A 14 -26.59 9.28 -17.49
C THR A 14 -27.23 8.34 -16.46
N LEU A 15 -28.52 8.04 -16.61
CA LEU A 15 -29.24 7.09 -15.76
C LEU A 15 -28.74 5.66 -16.00
N SER A 16 -28.57 5.25 -17.26
CA SER A 16 -28.00 3.95 -17.63
C SER A 16 -26.61 3.77 -17.04
N LEU A 17 -25.75 4.78 -17.11
CA LEU A 17 -24.40 4.73 -16.54
C LEU A 17 -24.43 4.60 -15.01
N LYS A 18 -25.35 5.29 -14.33
CA LYS A 18 -25.56 5.15 -12.88
C LYS A 18 -26.03 3.74 -12.51
N LEU A 19 -26.92 3.14 -13.30
CA LEU A 19 -27.39 1.77 -13.11
C LEU A 19 -26.25 0.76 -13.27
N THR A 20 -25.47 0.87 -14.35
CA THR A 20 -24.30 0.00 -14.59
C THR A 20 -23.25 0.15 -13.48
N CYS A 21 -22.95 1.37 -13.07
CA CYS A 21 -22.04 1.66 -11.94
C CYS A 21 -22.57 1.09 -10.61
N GLY A 22 -23.88 1.15 -10.37
CA GLY A 22 -24.51 0.52 -9.21
C GLY A 22 -24.37 -1.01 -9.20
N CYS A 23 -24.52 -1.66 -10.36
CA CYS A 23 -24.30 -3.09 -10.51
C CYS A 23 -22.83 -3.46 -10.25
N ILE A 24 -21.88 -2.74 -10.84
CA ILE A 24 -20.44 -3.00 -10.70
C ILE A 24 -19.97 -2.73 -9.26
N GLY A 25 -20.21 -1.53 -8.74
CA GLY A 25 -19.61 -1.07 -7.49
C GLY A 25 -20.35 -1.50 -6.23
N VAL A 26 -21.64 -1.19 -6.16
CA VAL A 26 -22.44 -1.39 -4.93
C VAL A 26 -22.81 -2.86 -4.75
N THR A 27 -23.03 -3.58 -5.85
CA THR A 27 -23.56 -4.95 -5.79
C THR A 27 -22.47 -5.99 -6.06
N GLY A 28 -21.75 -5.91 -7.18
CA GLY A 28 -20.74 -6.90 -7.58
C GLY A 28 -19.46 -6.85 -6.75
N ALA A 29 -18.69 -5.76 -6.86
CA ALA A 29 -17.38 -5.62 -6.24
C ALA A 29 -17.45 -5.69 -4.71
N THR A 30 -18.47 -5.07 -4.11
CA THR A 30 -18.67 -5.13 -2.65
C THR A 30 -19.05 -6.55 -2.19
N SER A 31 -19.88 -7.29 -2.95
CA SER A 31 -20.26 -8.67 -2.59
C SER A 31 -19.08 -9.64 -2.70
N PHE A 32 -18.26 -9.52 -3.75
CA PHE A 32 -17.07 -10.34 -3.90
C PHE A 32 -16.08 -10.10 -2.76
N LEU A 33 -15.69 -8.85 -2.51
CA LEU A 33 -14.74 -8.53 -1.44
C LEU A 33 -15.26 -8.94 -0.06
N PHE A 34 -16.56 -8.80 0.21
CA PHE A 34 -17.11 -9.26 1.47
C PHE A 34 -16.95 -10.78 1.63
N THR A 35 -17.24 -11.54 0.57
CA THR A 35 -17.08 -12.99 0.56
C THR A 35 -15.61 -13.37 0.73
N GLU A 36 -14.71 -12.77 -0.04
CA GLU A 36 -13.26 -13.01 0.05
C GLU A 36 -12.74 -12.70 1.46
N TYR A 37 -13.10 -11.55 2.02
CA TYR A 37 -12.65 -11.13 3.35
C TYR A 37 -13.22 -11.99 4.49
N GLN A 38 -14.37 -12.66 4.30
CA GLN A 38 -14.85 -13.65 5.26
C GLN A 38 -13.91 -14.86 5.34
N TYR A 39 -13.51 -15.44 4.21
CA TYR A 39 -12.57 -16.56 4.19
C TYR A 39 -11.20 -16.15 4.70
N VAL A 40 -10.70 -15.00 4.23
CA VAL A 40 -9.40 -14.46 4.63
C VAL A 40 -9.39 -14.14 6.13
N GLY A 41 -10.49 -13.60 6.68
CA GLY A 41 -10.62 -13.34 8.12
C GLY A 41 -10.57 -14.59 8.99
N ILE A 42 -11.15 -15.71 8.53
CA ILE A 42 -11.04 -17.01 9.22
C ILE A 42 -9.59 -17.48 9.22
N PHE A 43 -8.91 -17.40 8.07
CA PHE A 43 -7.50 -17.72 7.95
C PHE A 43 -6.64 -16.86 8.87
N MET A 44 -6.91 -15.54 8.96
CA MET A 44 -6.20 -14.63 9.84
C MET A 44 -6.25 -15.06 11.30
N ILE A 45 -7.42 -15.41 11.80
CA ILE A 45 -7.58 -15.82 13.21
C ILE A 45 -6.81 -17.11 13.46
N ALA A 46 -6.90 -18.09 12.56
CA ALA A 46 -6.16 -19.33 12.66
C ALA A 46 -4.64 -19.09 12.65
N PHE A 47 -4.15 -18.25 11.74
CA PHE A 47 -2.73 -17.94 11.62
C PHE A 47 -2.21 -17.10 12.80
N ALA A 48 -3.02 -16.18 13.34
CA ALA A 48 -2.72 -15.44 14.55
C ALA A 48 -2.54 -16.37 15.76
N ILE A 49 -3.39 -17.40 15.90
CA ILE A 49 -3.25 -18.42 16.93
C ILE A 49 -1.94 -19.20 16.74
N LEU A 50 -1.59 -19.55 15.50
CA LEU A 50 -0.31 -20.23 15.21
C LEU A 50 0.90 -19.38 15.57
N ILE A 51 0.90 -18.08 15.23
CA ILE A 51 1.96 -17.13 15.61
C ILE A 51 2.12 -17.13 17.13
N PHE A 52 1.03 -16.96 17.87
CA PHE A 52 1.07 -16.95 19.34
C PHE A 52 1.61 -18.26 19.92
N LEU A 53 1.13 -19.41 19.44
CA LEU A 53 1.54 -20.71 19.94
C LEU A 53 3.02 -21.00 19.65
N PHE A 54 3.48 -20.73 18.43
CA PHE A 54 4.86 -21.02 18.03
C PHE A 54 5.85 -20.10 18.73
N LEU A 55 5.63 -18.78 18.71
CA LEU A 55 6.50 -17.82 19.42
C LEU A 55 6.44 -18.01 20.94
N GLY A 56 5.25 -18.31 21.50
CA GLY A 56 5.09 -18.59 22.92
C GLY A 56 5.77 -19.88 23.37
N SER A 57 5.83 -20.89 22.49
CA SER A 57 6.44 -22.19 22.80
C SER A 57 7.96 -22.17 22.90
N VAL A 58 8.63 -21.18 22.30
CA VAL A 58 10.11 -21.05 22.30
C VAL A 58 10.68 -21.15 23.71
N GLU A 59 10.03 -20.47 24.66
CA GLU A 59 10.43 -20.44 26.07
C GLU A 59 9.40 -21.14 26.98
N GLY A 60 8.63 -22.08 26.43
CA GLY A 60 7.63 -22.84 27.18
C GLY A 60 6.56 -21.96 27.85
N PHE A 61 6.17 -20.86 27.22
CA PHE A 61 5.24 -19.86 27.76
C PHE A 61 5.69 -19.24 29.10
N SER A 62 7.01 -19.17 29.33
CA SER A 62 7.59 -18.53 30.51
C SER A 62 7.29 -17.03 30.56
N ARG A 63 6.98 -16.54 31.76
CA ARG A 63 6.77 -15.11 32.05
C ARG A 63 8.02 -14.41 32.60
N LYS A 64 9.13 -15.13 32.70
CA LYS A 64 10.37 -14.59 33.28
C LYS A 64 11.12 -13.76 32.24
N SER A 65 11.64 -12.61 32.65
CA SER A 65 12.56 -11.80 31.84
C SER A 65 13.83 -12.58 31.54
N GLN A 66 14.43 -12.30 30.38
CA GLN A 66 15.60 -13.00 29.85
C GLN A 66 16.70 -12.02 29.46
N PRO A 67 17.97 -12.44 29.43
CA PRO A 67 19.04 -11.58 28.91
C PRO A 67 18.77 -11.23 27.44
N CYS A 68 19.00 -9.97 27.06
CA CYS A 68 18.79 -9.49 25.70
C CYS A 68 19.76 -10.15 24.71
N THR A 69 19.35 -10.32 23.45
CA THR A 69 20.15 -11.02 22.44
C THR A 69 21.39 -10.20 22.03
N TYR A 70 21.24 -8.86 21.97
CA TYR A 70 22.33 -7.94 21.62
C TYR A 70 23.27 -7.61 22.79
N ASP A 71 22.80 -7.74 24.03
CA ASP A 71 23.55 -7.38 25.23
C ASP A 71 23.15 -8.28 26.40
N LYS A 72 24.02 -9.23 26.73
CA LYS A 72 23.77 -10.24 27.78
C LYS A 72 23.74 -9.64 29.19
N GLU A 73 24.16 -8.38 29.37
CA GLU A 73 24.11 -7.68 30.65
C GLU A 73 22.73 -7.06 30.92
N LYS A 74 21.92 -6.86 29.87
CA LYS A 74 20.58 -6.27 29.97
C LYS A 74 19.49 -7.34 30.02
N MET A 75 18.44 -7.06 30.78
CA MET A 75 17.26 -7.92 30.89
C MET A 75 16.15 -7.39 29.98
N CYS A 76 15.74 -8.19 29.01
CA CYS A 76 14.65 -7.95 28.09
C CYS A 76 13.31 -8.51 28.60
N LYS A 77 12.23 -8.05 27.98
CA LYS A 77 10.86 -8.53 28.26
C LYS A 77 10.74 -10.02 27.90
N PRO A 78 9.81 -10.76 28.52
CA PRO A 78 9.66 -12.19 28.26
C PRO A 78 9.27 -12.43 26.80
N ALA A 79 9.79 -13.49 26.19
CA ALA A 79 9.44 -13.90 24.82
C ALA A 79 7.93 -14.08 24.62
N LEU A 80 7.19 -14.48 25.67
CA LEU A 80 5.73 -14.54 25.66
C LEU A 80 5.07 -13.18 25.37
N ALA A 81 5.63 -12.08 25.87
CA ALA A 81 5.11 -10.75 25.55
C ALA A 81 5.29 -10.46 24.07
N THR A 82 6.48 -10.72 23.51
CA THR A 82 6.73 -10.59 22.06
C THR A 82 5.80 -11.47 21.24
N ALA A 83 5.50 -12.70 21.67
CA ALA A 83 4.49 -13.54 21.01
C ALA A 83 3.09 -12.86 20.97
N ILE A 84 2.65 -12.27 22.07
CA ILE A 84 1.37 -11.55 22.15
C ILE A 84 1.38 -10.32 21.25
N PHE A 85 2.39 -9.46 21.38
CA PHE A 85 2.49 -8.22 20.62
C PHE A 85 2.69 -8.45 19.12
N SER A 86 3.43 -9.50 18.72
CA SER A 86 3.53 -9.96 17.32
C SER A 86 2.18 -10.42 16.76
N THR A 87 1.37 -11.08 17.57
CA THR A 87 0.01 -11.50 17.18
C THR A 87 -0.91 -10.29 17.01
N VAL A 88 -0.80 -9.31 17.91
CA VAL A 88 -1.56 -8.04 17.83
C VAL A 88 -1.13 -7.23 16.61
N SER A 89 0.17 -7.09 16.35
CA SER A 89 0.68 -6.35 15.18
C SER A 89 0.31 -7.06 13.88
N PHE A 90 0.33 -8.39 13.84
CA PHE A 90 -0.18 -9.19 12.72
C PHE A 90 -1.64 -8.88 12.40
N LEU A 91 -2.52 -8.90 13.40
CA LEU A 91 -3.93 -8.57 13.21
C LEU A 91 -4.11 -7.11 12.77
N LEU A 92 -3.35 -6.17 13.35
CA LEU A 92 -3.37 -4.76 12.94
C LEU A 92 -2.96 -4.58 11.48
N GLY A 93 -1.87 -5.24 11.05
CA GLY A 93 -1.40 -5.17 9.67
C GLY A 93 -2.42 -5.76 8.70
N ALA A 94 -2.99 -6.91 9.04
CA ALA A 94 -3.98 -7.57 8.22
C ALA A 94 -5.29 -6.76 8.09
N ILE A 95 -5.81 -6.19 9.19
CA ILE A 95 -6.97 -5.28 9.15
C ILE A 95 -6.67 -4.06 8.30
N THR A 96 -5.47 -3.48 8.44
CA THR A 96 -5.06 -2.30 7.66
C THR A 96 -4.94 -2.61 6.16
N SER A 97 -4.49 -3.81 5.81
CA SER A 97 -4.41 -4.29 4.43
C SER A 97 -5.79 -4.47 3.80
N VAL A 98 -6.72 -5.09 4.53
CA VAL A 98 -8.13 -5.25 4.11
C VAL A 98 -8.81 -3.89 3.92
N LEU A 99 -8.60 -2.96 4.86
CA LEU A 99 -9.10 -1.59 4.75
C LEU A 99 -8.52 -0.86 3.54
N SER A 100 -7.23 -1.07 3.25
CA SER A 100 -6.54 -0.46 2.11
C SER A 100 -7.17 -0.90 0.78
N GLY A 101 -7.36 -2.20 0.58
CA GLY A 101 -8.01 -2.73 -0.61
C GLY A 101 -9.47 -2.26 -0.74
N PHE A 102 -10.22 -2.26 0.37
CA PHE A 102 -11.61 -1.82 0.38
C PHE A 102 -11.79 -0.33 0.06
N LEU A 103 -10.98 0.54 0.66
CA LEU A 103 -11.02 1.99 0.39
C LEU A 103 -10.64 2.29 -1.06
N GLY A 104 -9.64 1.58 -1.60
CA GLY A 104 -9.28 1.66 -3.02
C GLY A 104 -10.46 1.30 -3.93
N MET A 105 -11.10 0.16 -3.68
CA MET A 105 -12.29 -0.27 -4.44
C MET A 105 -13.41 0.76 -4.35
N LYS A 106 -13.68 1.33 -3.16
CA LYS A 106 -14.75 2.32 -2.99
C LYS A 106 -14.51 3.59 -3.80
N ILE A 107 -13.28 4.10 -3.86
CA ILE A 107 -13.01 5.29 -4.69
C ILE A 107 -13.03 4.96 -6.19
N ALA A 108 -12.50 3.81 -6.60
CA ALA A 108 -12.50 3.38 -8.00
C ALA A 108 -13.92 3.19 -8.55
N THR A 109 -14.77 2.46 -7.81
CA THR A 109 -16.17 2.23 -8.16
C THR A 109 -17.03 3.49 -8.11
N TYR A 110 -16.60 4.51 -7.38
CA TYR A 110 -17.25 5.82 -7.36
C TYR A 110 -16.80 6.71 -8.53
N ALA A 111 -15.55 6.58 -8.95
CA ALA A 111 -14.92 7.43 -9.95
C ALA A 111 -15.15 6.95 -11.38
N ASN A 112 -15.28 5.64 -11.63
CA ASN A 112 -15.39 5.05 -12.97
C ASN A 112 -16.43 5.75 -13.86
N ALA A 113 -17.69 5.86 -13.41
CA ALA A 113 -18.76 6.51 -14.14
C ALA A 113 -18.53 8.03 -14.29
N ARG A 114 -17.87 8.68 -13.32
CA ARG A 114 -17.53 10.10 -13.40
C ARG A 114 -16.50 10.36 -14.49
N THR A 115 -15.51 9.49 -14.59
CA THR A 115 -14.52 9.52 -15.66
C THR A 115 -15.19 9.38 -17.03
N THR A 116 -16.14 8.44 -17.19
CA THR A 116 -16.90 8.28 -18.44
C THR A 116 -17.75 9.52 -18.76
N LEU A 117 -18.37 10.15 -17.76
CA LEU A 117 -19.14 11.38 -17.97
C LEU A 117 -18.26 12.56 -18.40
N GLU A 118 -17.08 12.72 -17.80
CA GLU A 118 -16.13 13.78 -18.15
C GLU A 118 -15.40 13.52 -19.48
N ALA A 119 -15.29 12.27 -19.93
CA ALA A 119 -14.75 11.93 -21.25
C ALA A 119 -15.55 12.57 -22.40
N ARG A 120 -16.82 12.92 -22.17
CA ARG A 120 -17.65 13.69 -23.11
C ARG A 120 -17.12 15.10 -23.38
N LYS A 121 -16.34 15.66 -22.46
CA LYS A 121 -15.71 17.00 -22.57
C LYS A 121 -14.27 16.93 -23.08
N GLY A 122 -13.79 15.73 -23.41
CA GLY A 122 -12.44 15.50 -23.92
C GLY A 122 -11.54 14.73 -22.94
N VAL A 123 -10.39 14.30 -23.46
CA VAL A 123 -9.45 13.42 -22.77
C VAL A 123 -8.85 14.05 -21.51
N GLY A 124 -8.58 15.35 -21.53
CA GLY A 124 -8.02 16.05 -20.38
C GLY A 124 -8.94 16.03 -19.15
N LYS A 125 -10.24 16.27 -19.33
CA LYS A 125 -11.19 16.27 -18.21
C LYS A 125 -11.38 14.87 -17.61
N ALA A 126 -11.46 13.84 -18.46
CA ALA A 126 -11.50 12.44 -17.99
C ALA A 126 -10.22 12.07 -17.22
N PHE A 127 -9.05 12.42 -17.77
CA PHE A 127 -7.76 12.15 -17.13
C PHE A 127 -7.69 12.78 -15.73
N ILE A 128 -8.10 14.03 -15.56
CA ILE A 128 -8.07 14.71 -14.27
C ILE A 128 -8.95 14.00 -13.24
N VAL A 129 -10.16 13.54 -13.62
CA VAL A 129 -11.02 12.80 -12.69
C VAL A 129 -10.41 11.45 -12.31
N ALA A 130 -9.91 10.69 -13.28
CA ALA A 130 -9.26 9.41 -13.03
C ALA A 130 -8.02 9.58 -12.15
N PHE A 131 -7.14 10.54 -12.49
CA PHE A 131 -5.90 10.80 -11.77
C PHE A 131 -6.14 11.29 -10.34
N ARG A 132 -7.10 12.21 -10.13
CA ARG A 132 -7.49 12.66 -8.78
C ARG A 132 -8.05 11.51 -7.94
N SER A 133 -8.81 10.61 -8.56
CA SER A 133 -9.36 9.45 -7.87
C SER A 133 -8.28 8.43 -7.49
N GLY A 134 -7.30 8.20 -8.37
CA GLY A 134 -6.11 7.40 -8.06
C GLY A 134 -5.24 8.04 -6.96
N ALA A 135 -5.11 9.37 -6.97
CA ALA A 135 -4.41 10.10 -5.91
C ALA A 135 -5.09 9.92 -4.55
N VAL A 136 -6.43 9.96 -4.49
CA VAL A 136 -7.18 9.69 -3.24
C VAL A 136 -6.84 8.32 -2.69
N MET A 137 -6.81 7.28 -3.52
CA MET A 137 -6.37 5.94 -3.09
C MET A 137 -4.91 5.99 -2.57
N GLY A 138 -3.97 6.51 -3.37
CA GLY A 138 -2.55 6.54 -2.99
C GLY A 138 -2.28 7.28 -1.67
N PHE A 139 -2.86 8.47 -1.48
CA PHE A 139 -2.67 9.24 -0.25
C PHE A 139 -3.35 8.60 0.96
N LEU A 140 -4.55 8.04 0.81
CA LEU A 140 -5.22 7.34 1.90
C LEU A 140 -4.41 6.13 2.36
N LEU A 141 -3.93 5.31 1.43
CA LEU A 141 -3.13 4.12 1.74
C LEU A 141 -1.81 4.49 2.40
N ALA A 142 -1.07 5.45 1.84
CA ALA A 142 0.21 5.88 2.39
C ALA A 142 0.08 6.52 3.78
N ALA A 143 -0.88 7.44 3.96
CA ALA A 143 -1.08 8.14 5.22
C ALA A 143 -1.64 7.21 6.31
N ASN A 144 -2.61 6.36 5.97
CA ASN A 144 -3.19 5.42 6.92
C ASN A 144 -2.18 4.36 7.36
N GLY A 145 -1.42 3.78 6.41
CA GLY A 145 -0.39 2.80 6.72
C GLY A 145 0.70 3.37 7.64
N LEU A 146 1.12 4.61 7.40
CA LEU A 146 2.07 5.33 8.24
C LEU A 146 1.51 5.65 9.63
N LEU A 147 0.28 6.16 9.70
CA LEU A 147 -0.35 6.53 10.95
C LEU A 147 -0.58 5.33 11.87
N VAL A 148 -1.09 4.22 11.32
CA VAL A 148 -1.30 2.99 12.09
C VAL A 148 0.03 2.44 12.61
N LEU A 149 1.07 2.40 11.77
CA LEU A 149 2.40 1.95 12.19
C LEU A 149 2.96 2.86 13.31
N TYR A 150 2.85 4.18 13.16
CA TYR A 150 3.30 5.13 14.17
C TYR A 150 2.55 4.96 15.50
N ILE A 151 1.22 4.80 15.46
CA ILE A 151 0.40 4.56 16.67
C ILE A 151 0.81 3.24 17.33
N ALA A 152 0.96 2.16 16.55
CA ALA A 152 1.37 0.86 17.06
C ALA A 152 2.73 0.92 17.77
N ILE A 153 3.72 1.58 17.17
CA ILE A 153 5.05 1.78 17.78
C ILE A 153 4.93 2.51 19.13
N ASN A 154 4.17 3.61 19.19
CA ASN A 154 4.04 4.38 20.43
C ASN A 154 3.26 3.61 21.51
N LEU A 155 2.23 2.86 21.16
CA LEU A 155 1.49 2.02 22.10
C LEU A 155 2.37 0.88 22.64
N PHE A 156 3.13 0.21 21.78
CA PHE A 156 3.99 -0.90 22.18
C PHE A 156 5.14 -0.39 23.04
N LYS A 157 5.64 0.82 22.76
CA LYS A 157 6.66 1.49 23.58
C LYS A 157 6.25 1.67 25.05
N LEU A 158 4.97 1.86 25.35
CA LEU A 158 4.48 1.96 26.73
C LEU A 158 4.73 0.69 27.55
N TYR A 159 4.72 -0.48 26.90
CA TYR A 159 4.99 -1.76 27.56
C TYR A 159 6.49 -2.10 27.55
N TYR A 160 7.14 -1.95 26.40
CA TYR A 160 8.53 -2.38 26.22
C TYR A 160 9.53 -1.44 26.91
N GLY A 161 9.23 -0.14 27.02
CA GLY A 161 10.11 0.85 27.63
C GLY A 161 11.42 0.96 26.86
N ASP A 162 12.52 0.57 27.50
CA ASP A 162 13.88 0.59 26.92
C ASP A 162 14.23 -0.67 26.12
N ASP A 163 13.36 -1.68 26.10
CA ASP A 163 13.55 -2.89 25.28
C ASP A 163 13.07 -2.65 23.83
N TRP A 164 13.87 -1.92 23.07
CA TRP A 164 13.50 -1.56 21.68
C TRP A 164 13.70 -2.72 20.71
N GLU A 165 14.58 -3.68 21.00
CA GLU A 165 14.71 -4.92 20.22
C GLU A 165 13.37 -5.66 20.20
N GLY A 166 12.86 -6.02 21.39
CA GLY A 166 11.60 -6.75 21.50
C GLY A 166 10.40 -5.97 20.95
N LEU A 167 10.42 -4.63 21.08
CA LEU A 167 9.40 -3.75 20.51
C LEU A 167 9.35 -3.87 18.99
N PHE A 168 10.47 -3.66 18.31
CA PHE A 168 10.50 -3.62 16.84
C PHE A 168 10.46 -5.03 16.24
N GLU A 169 10.94 -6.04 16.96
CA GLU A 169 10.68 -7.45 16.65
C GLU A 169 9.18 -7.74 16.67
N ALA A 170 8.46 -7.31 17.71
CA ALA A 170 7.01 -7.48 17.77
C ALA A 170 6.27 -6.70 16.66
N ILE A 171 6.75 -5.53 16.28
CA ILE A 171 6.17 -4.73 15.19
C ILE A 171 6.30 -5.42 13.83
N THR A 172 7.25 -6.34 13.62
CA THR A 172 7.37 -7.07 12.33
C THR A 172 6.11 -7.81 11.91
N GLY A 173 5.31 -8.25 12.89
CA GLY A 173 4.01 -8.87 12.61
C GLY A 173 3.11 -7.97 11.75
N TYR A 174 3.25 -6.63 11.83
CA TYR A 174 2.51 -5.69 10.99
C TYR A 174 2.75 -5.90 9.49
N GLY A 175 4.02 -6.08 9.08
CA GLY A 175 4.36 -6.40 7.69
C GLY A 175 3.84 -7.78 7.29
N LEU A 176 4.06 -8.78 8.14
CA LEU A 176 3.59 -10.15 7.91
C LEU A 176 2.07 -10.22 7.70
N GLY A 177 1.30 -9.52 8.54
CA GLY A 177 -0.15 -9.42 8.43
C GLY A 177 -0.57 -8.73 7.14
N GLY A 178 0.10 -7.63 6.78
CA GLY A 178 -0.19 -6.88 5.57
C GLY A 178 -0.06 -7.71 4.29
N SER A 179 1.07 -8.38 4.12
CA SER A 179 1.36 -9.19 2.93
C SER A 179 0.61 -10.51 2.91
N SER A 180 0.32 -11.11 4.07
CA SER A 180 -0.54 -12.30 4.13
C SER A 180 -1.90 -12.00 3.52
N MET A 181 -2.48 -10.82 3.80
CA MET A 181 -3.78 -10.44 3.22
C MET A 181 -3.66 -10.06 1.76
N ALA A 182 -2.59 -9.36 1.40
CA ALA A 182 -2.31 -9.00 0.02
C ALA A 182 -2.22 -10.24 -0.89
N LEU A 183 -1.60 -11.32 -0.41
CA LEU A 183 -1.48 -12.57 -1.14
C LEU A 183 -2.86 -13.11 -1.55
N PHE A 184 -3.79 -13.23 -0.60
CA PHE A 184 -5.13 -13.73 -0.92
C PHE A 184 -5.91 -12.75 -1.79
N GLY A 185 -5.86 -11.44 -1.50
CA GLY A 185 -6.57 -10.45 -2.32
C GLY A 185 -6.07 -10.39 -3.77
N ARG A 186 -4.76 -10.52 -3.99
CA ARG A 186 -4.19 -10.58 -5.35
C ARG A 186 -4.52 -11.87 -6.09
N VAL A 187 -4.46 -13.01 -5.40
CA VAL A 187 -4.76 -14.30 -6.03
C VAL A 187 -6.26 -14.45 -6.28
N GLY A 188 -7.10 -14.19 -5.27
CA GLY A 188 -8.56 -14.29 -5.37
C GLY A 188 -9.14 -13.28 -6.37
N GLY A 189 -8.84 -11.99 -6.19
CA GLY A 189 -9.23 -10.94 -7.14
C GLY A 189 -8.65 -11.14 -8.54
N GLY A 190 -7.40 -11.61 -8.64
CA GLY A 190 -6.72 -11.90 -9.91
C GLY A 190 -7.36 -13.05 -10.69
N ILE A 191 -7.73 -14.14 -10.01
CA ILE A 191 -8.46 -15.26 -10.62
C ILE A 191 -9.83 -14.78 -11.09
N TYR A 192 -10.55 -14.02 -10.26
CA TYR A 192 -11.87 -13.50 -10.62
C TYR A 192 -11.81 -12.62 -11.87
N THR A 193 -10.92 -11.64 -11.89
CA THR A 193 -10.82 -10.68 -13.01
C THR A 193 -10.37 -11.37 -14.29
N LYS A 194 -9.33 -12.20 -14.25
CA LYS A 194 -8.78 -12.79 -15.49
C LYS A 194 -9.65 -13.90 -16.05
N ALA A 195 -10.42 -14.61 -15.22
CA ALA A 195 -11.42 -15.55 -15.72
C ALA A 195 -12.55 -14.82 -16.49
N ALA A 196 -12.98 -13.66 -16.01
CA ALA A 196 -14.02 -12.87 -16.65
C ALA A 196 -13.53 -12.17 -17.92
N ASP A 197 -12.39 -11.49 -17.85
CA ASP A 197 -11.70 -10.78 -18.95
C ASP A 197 -11.47 -11.73 -20.15
N VAL A 198 -10.76 -12.84 -19.94
CA VAL A 198 -10.46 -13.82 -21.01
C VAL A 198 -11.75 -14.42 -21.60
N GLY A 199 -12.75 -14.71 -20.76
CA GLY A 199 -14.03 -15.25 -21.21
C GLY A 199 -14.84 -14.25 -22.04
N ALA A 200 -14.88 -12.98 -21.61
CA ALA A 200 -15.58 -11.91 -22.28
C ALA A 200 -14.97 -11.63 -23.65
N ASP A 201 -13.65 -11.49 -23.69
CA ASP A 201 -12.92 -11.10 -24.89
C ASP A 201 -12.90 -12.18 -25.96
N LEU A 202 -12.66 -13.45 -25.59
CA LEU A 202 -12.60 -14.53 -26.57
C LEU A 202 -13.95 -14.74 -27.26
N VAL A 203 -15.03 -14.89 -26.48
CA VAL A 203 -16.36 -15.14 -27.06
C VAL A 203 -16.89 -13.88 -27.76
N GLY A 204 -16.69 -12.70 -27.17
CA GLY A 204 -17.17 -11.44 -27.73
C GLY A 204 -16.45 -11.07 -29.02
N LYS A 205 -15.14 -10.85 -28.94
CA LYS A 205 -14.35 -10.26 -30.03
C LYS A 205 -14.00 -11.29 -31.10
N VAL A 206 -13.61 -12.50 -30.70
CA VAL A 206 -13.07 -13.50 -31.64
C VAL A 206 -14.17 -14.36 -32.26
N GLU A 207 -15.09 -14.89 -31.46
CA GLU A 207 -16.13 -15.81 -31.97
C GLU A 207 -17.36 -15.09 -32.53
N ARG A 208 -17.85 -14.08 -31.82
CA ARG A 208 -19.12 -13.42 -32.15
C ARG A 208 -18.98 -12.09 -32.88
N ASN A 209 -17.74 -11.61 -33.06
CA ASN A 209 -17.44 -10.33 -33.71
C ASN A 209 -18.28 -9.17 -33.15
N ILE A 210 -18.51 -9.15 -31.84
CA ILE A 210 -19.10 -8.01 -31.14
C ILE A 210 -17.99 -7.16 -30.50
N PRO A 211 -18.20 -5.85 -30.31
CA PRO A 211 -17.22 -5.00 -29.63
C PRO A 211 -16.85 -5.50 -28.23
N GLU A 212 -15.67 -5.11 -27.76
CA GLU A 212 -15.27 -5.20 -26.36
C GLU A 212 -16.23 -4.40 -25.47
N ASP A 213 -16.46 -4.88 -24.24
CA ASP A 213 -17.44 -4.32 -23.30
C ASP A 213 -18.88 -4.21 -23.84
N ASP A 214 -19.25 -5.00 -24.86
CA ASP A 214 -20.59 -4.94 -25.42
C ASP A 214 -21.64 -5.44 -24.40
N PRO A 215 -22.72 -4.67 -24.13
CA PRO A 215 -23.70 -5.01 -23.11
C PRO A 215 -24.48 -6.31 -23.37
N ARG A 216 -24.38 -6.89 -24.58
CA ARG A 216 -24.96 -8.20 -24.91
C ARG A 216 -24.13 -9.36 -24.37
N ASN A 217 -22.85 -9.13 -24.06
CA ASN A 217 -21.97 -10.14 -23.51
C ASN A 217 -22.18 -10.26 -21.99
N PRO A 218 -22.64 -11.42 -21.49
CA PRO A 218 -22.96 -11.59 -20.07
C PRO A 218 -21.73 -11.51 -19.15
N ALA A 219 -20.51 -11.66 -19.69
CA ALA A 219 -19.29 -11.63 -18.90
C ALA A 219 -18.81 -10.19 -18.57
N VAL A 220 -19.29 -9.17 -19.27
CA VAL A 220 -18.77 -7.78 -19.16
C VAL A 220 -18.95 -7.17 -17.77
N ILE A 221 -20.04 -7.52 -17.06
CA ILE A 221 -20.22 -7.06 -15.68
C ILE A 221 -19.20 -7.71 -14.75
N ALA A 222 -18.90 -9.00 -14.94
CA ALA A 222 -17.91 -9.69 -14.12
C ALA A 222 -16.50 -9.15 -14.40
N ASP A 223 -16.20 -8.84 -15.65
CA ASP A 223 -14.93 -8.24 -16.08
C ASP A 223 -14.68 -6.89 -15.41
N ASN A 224 -15.62 -5.95 -15.57
CA ASN A 224 -15.52 -4.62 -14.95
C ASN A 224 -15.59 -4.67 -13.41
N VAL A 225 -16.24 -5.68 -12.81
CA VAL A 225 -16.14 -5.94 -11.36
C VAL A 225 -14.74 -6.40 -11.00
N GLY A 226 -14.18 -7.29 -11.83
CA GLY A 226 -12.81 -7.81 -11.78
C GLY A 226 -11.76 -6.72 -11.63
N ASP A 227 -11.81 -5.68 -12.47
CA ASP A 227 -10.88 -4.55 -12.39
C ASP A 227 -10.85 -3.90 -10.99
N ASN A 228 -12.00 -3.82 -10.33
CA ASN A 228 -12.10 -3.19 -9.03
C ASN A 228 -11.66 -4.11 -7.88
N VAL A 229 -11.79 -5.42 -8.03
CA VAL A 229 -11.47 -6.39 -6.96
C VAL A 229 -10.04 -6.93 -7.09
N GLY A 230 -9.56 -7.19 -8.30
CA GLY A 230 -8.19 -7.62 -8.56
C GLY A 230 -7.25 -6.43 -8.67
N ASP A 231 -7.45 -5.62 -9.71
CA ASP A 231 -6.48 -4.61 -10.11
C ASP A 231 -6.47 -3.40 -9.16
N ILE A 232 -7.55 -3.14 -8.43
CA ILE A 232 -7.59 -2.08 -7.41
C ILE A 232 -7.44 -2.64 -6.00
N ALA A 233 -8.36 -3.48 -5.52
CA ALA A 233 -8.32 -3.91 -4.13
C ALA A 233 -7.08 -4.77 -3.83
N GLY A 234 -6.82 -5.78 -4.66
CA GLY A 234 -5.61 -6.62 -4.54
C GLY A 234 -4.31 -5.81 -4.64
N MET A 235 -4.20 -4.91 -5.62
CA MET A 235 -3.03 -4.02 -5.75
C MET A 235 -2.86 -3.07 -4.56
N GLY A 236 -3.96 -2.53 -4.02
CA GLY A 236 -3.93 -1.66 -2.85
C GLY A 236 -3.40 -2.36 -1.61
N SER A 237 -3.83 -3.59 -1.36
CA SER A 237 -3.32 -4.43 -0.27
C SER A 237 -1.86 -4.82 -0.47
N ASP A 238 -1.44 -5.11 -1.71
CA ASP A 238 -0.06 -5.45 -2.09
C ASP A 238 0.94 -4.31 -1.86
N LEU A 239 0.59 -3.10 -2.31
CA LEU A 239 1.41 -1.91 -2.06
C LEU A 239 1.50 -1.57 -0.57
N PHE A 240 0.42 -1.78 0.18
CA PHE A 240 0.45 -1.66 1.64
C PHE A 240 1.40 -2.68 2.28
N GLY A 241 1.32 -3.96 1.89
CA GLY A 241 2.22 -5.01 2.38
C GLY A 241 3.69 -4.67 2.13
N SER A 242 4.01 -4.24 0.90
CA SER A 242 5.34 -3.77 0.52
C SER A 242 5.84 -2.60 1.39
N TYR A 243 4.97 -1.62 1.66
CA TYR A 243 5.27 -0.50 2.54
C TYR A 243 5.54 -0.94 3.98
N ALA A 244 4.66 -1.80 4.51
CA ALA A 244 4.72 -2.27 5.89
C ALA A 244 5.99 -3.12 6.13
N GLU A 245 6.28 -4.07 5.24
CA GLU A 245 7.47 -4.91 5.33
C GLU A 245 8.77 -4.10 5.19
N SER A 246 8.85 -3.20 4.21
CA SER A 246 10.04 -2.36 4.02
C SER A 246 10.33 -1.51 5.26
N SER A 247 9.27 -0.96 5.87
CA SER A 247 9.38 -0.17 7.10
C SER A 247 9.79 -1.05 8.29
N CYS A 248 9.14 -2.20 8.48
CA CYS A 248 9.44 -3.11 9.59
C CYS A 248 10.85 -3.70 9.50
N ALA A 249 11.30 -4.07 8.30
CA ALA A 249 12.65 -4.59 8.08
C ALA A 249 13.73 -3.55 8.46
N ALA A 250 13.53 -2.30 8.06
CA ALA A 250 14.42 -1.21 8.46
C ALA A 250 14.41 -0.99 9.99
N LEU A 251 13.24 -1.06 10.63
CA LEU A 251 13.09 -0.89 12.08
C LEU A 251 13.75 -2.02 12.88
N VAL A 252 13.62 -3.30 12.49
CA VAL A 252 14.28 -4.38 13.24
C VAL A 252 15.79 -4.23 13.21
N VAL A 253 16.37 -3.99 12.03
CA VAL A 253 17.82 -3.80 11.91
C VAL A 253 18.28 -2.56 12.69
N ALA A 254 17.52 -1.46 12.63
CA ALA A 254 17.85 -0.25 13.38
C ALA A 254 17.71 -0.42 14.92
N SER A 255 16.84 -1.32 15.39
CA SER A 255 16.61 -1.56 16.82
C SER A 255 17.83 -2.18 17.54
N ILE A 256 18.58 -3.03 16.84
CA ILE A 256 19.83 -3.65 17.34
C ILE A 256 21.09 -2.89 16.86
N SER A 257 20.90 -1.75 16.22
CA SER A 257 21.95 -0.81 15.80
C SER A 257 22.12 0.30 16.84
N SER A 258 23.04 1.25 16.63
CA SER A 258 23.25 2.34 17.61
C SER A 258 21.98 3.16 17.87
N PHE A 259 21.06 3.24 16.90
CA PHE A 259 19.80 3.96 17.06
C PHE A 259 18.92 3.36 18.17
N GLY A 260 18.72 2.04 18.16
CA GLY A 260 17.96 1.39 19.23
C GLY A 260 18.75 1.18 20.52
N ILE A 261 20.06 0.88 20.44
CA ILE A 261 20.91 0.67 21.63
C ILE A 261 21.04 1.95 22.47
N ASN A 262 21.16 3.11 21.82
CA ASN A 262 21.28 4.41 22.49
C ASN A 262 19.92 5.10 22.69
N HIS A 263 18.82 4.44 22.31
CA HIS A 263 17.46 4.97 22.39
C HIS A 263 17.28 6.33 21.67
N ASP A 264 17.97 6.51 20.53
CA ASP A 264 17.78 7.67 19.66
C ASP A 264 16.51 7.49 18.82
N PHE A 265 15.42 8.08 19.32
CA PHE A 265 14.10 7.94 18.71
C PHE A 265 14.03 8.53 17.31
N THR A 266 14.77 9.60 17.03
CA THR A 266 14.74 10.26 15.72
C THR A 266 15.43 9.40 14.67
N GLY A 267 16.63 8.90 14.96
CA GLY A 267 17.34 7.97 14.08
C GLY A 267 16.59 6.65 13.89
N MET A 268 15.91 6.17 14.94
CA MET A 268 15.09 4.96 14.90
C MET A 268 13.90 5.07 13.94
N LEU A 269 13.18 6.22 13.96
CA LEU A 269 12.03 6.45 13.09
C LEU A 269 12.38 7.06 11.73
N TYR A 270 13.66 7.06 11.35
CA TYR A 270 14.12 7.49 10.03
C TYR A 270 13.30 6.93 8.84
N PRO A 271 12.94 5.63 8.77
CA PRO A 271 12.07 5.13 7.68
C PRO A 271 10.70 5.81 7.64
N LEU A 272 10.08 6.08 8.80
CA LEU A 272 8.79 6.77 8.88
C LEU A 272 8.90 8.25 8.51
N LEU A 273 10.03 8.90 8.85
CA LEU A 273 10.31 10.28 8.44
C LEU A 273 10.45 10.40 6.92
N ILE A 274 11.13 9.44 6.29
CA ILE A 274 11.20 9.36 4.82
C ILE A 274 9.79 9.24 4.23
N SER A 275 8.95 8.36 4.75
CA SER A 275 7.57 8.21 4.26
C SER A 275 6.73 9.47 4.47
N SER A 276 6.90 10.15 5.61
CA SER A 276 6.21 11.42 5.93
C SER A 276 6.55 12.52 4.91
N VAL A 277 7.84 12.71 4.61
CA VAL A 277 8.27 13.66 3.57
C VAL A 277 7.84 13.19 2.18
N GLY A 278 7.82 11.89 1.93
CA GLY A 278 7.29 11.30 0.71
C GLY A 278 5.86 11.73 0.41
N ILE A 279 4.98 11.72 1.42
CA ILE A 279 3.59 12.19 1.27
C ILE A 279 3.55 13.66 0.84
N LEU A 280 4.35 14.53 1.46
CA LEU A 280 4.42 15.96 1.09
C LEU A 280 4.96 16.16 -0.32
N VAL A 281 6.00 15.43 -0.70
CA VAL A 281 6.57 15.47 -2.05
C VAL A 281 5.56 14.99 -3.10
N CYS A 282 4.85 13.89 -2.82
CA CYS A 282 3.81 13.38 -3.70
C CYS A 282 2.65 14.37 -3.82
N LEU A 283 2.28 15.08 -2.76
CA LEU A 283 1.25 16.12 -2.80
C LEU A 283 1.66 17.23 -3.77
N ILE A 284 2.87 17.77 -3.62
CA ILE A 284 3.41 18.78 -4.53
C ILE A 284 3.46 18.26 -5.97
N THR A 285 3.91 17.02 -6.17
CA THR A 285 4.02 16.39 -7.49
C THR A 285 2.66 16.23 -8.16
N THR A 286 1.63 15.86 -7.40
CA THR A 286 0.25 15.67 -7.89
C THR A 286 -0.29 16.96 -8.51
N LEU A 287 0.01 18.13 -7.91
CA LEU A 287 -0.42 19.44 -8.42
C LEU A 287 0.07 19.71 -9.85
N PHE A 288 1.23 19.15 -10.24
CA PHE A 288 1.71 19.28 -11.62
C PHE A 288 0.79 18.60 -12.62
N ALA A 289 0.26 17.42 -12.31
CA ALA A 289 -0.66 16.71 -13.21
C ALA A 289 -2.11 17.18 -13.08
N THR A 290 -2.51 17.75 -11.93
CA THR A 290 -3.91 18.14 -11.71
C THR A 290 -4.23 19.60 -12.07
N ASP A 291 -3.31 20.53 -11.86
CA ASP A 291 -3.61 21.98 -11.93
C ASP A 291 -2.64 22.75 -12.85
N LEU A 292 -1.38 22.32 -12.96
CA LEU A 292 -0.38 23.04 -13.76
C LEU A 292 -0.34 22.63 -15.24
N PHE A 293 -0.69 21.39 -15.56
CA PHE A 293 -0.70 20.87 -16.92
C PHE A 293 -2.07 20.30 -17.29
N GLU A 294 -2.59 20.69 -18.47
CA GLU A 294 -3.79 20.11 -19.04
C GLU A 294 -3.46 19.30 -20.29
N ILE A 295 -3.98 18.08 -20.35
CA ILE A 295 -3.80 17.15 -21.46
C ILE A 295 -4.79 17.49 -22.56
N LYS A 296 -4.28 17.74 -23.78
CA LYS A 296 -5.10 18.08 -24.94
C LYS A 296 -5.20 16.92 -25.93
N VAL A 297 -4.16 16.11 -26.03
CA VAL A 297 -4.06 15.02 -27.01
C VAL A 297 -3.77 13.70 -26.29
N VAL A 298 -4.30 12.58 -26.81
CA VAL A 298 -4.13 11.23 -26.23
C VAL A 298 -2.65 10.87 -26.01
N LYS A 299 -1.77 11.26 -26.96
CA LYS A 299 -0.32 11.01 -26.87
C LYS A 299 0.39 11.67 -25.69
N GLU A 300 -0.27 12.61 -25.00
CA GLU A 300 0.30 13.32 -23.85
C GLU A 300 0.00 12.62 -22.51
N ILE A 301 -0.87 11.60 -22.50
CA ILE A 301 -1.27 10.86 -21.28
C ILE A 301 -0.08 10.15 -20.65
N GLU A 302 0.60 9.29 -21.41
CA GLU A 302 1.75 8.53 -20.92
C GLU A 302 2.92 9.45 -20.51
N PRO A 303 3.33 10.47 -21.31
CA PRO A 303 4.31 11.45 -20.85
C PRO A 303 3.92 12.19 -19.57
N ALA A 304 2.63 12.50 -19.37
CA ALA A 304 2.16 13.15 -18.15
C ALA A 304 2.34 12.23 -16.92
N LEU A 305 2.01 10.94 -17.04
CA LEU A 305 2.23 9.94 -15.99
C LEU A 305 3.72 9.73 -15.72
N LYS A 306 4.56 9.64 -16.77
CA LYS A 306 6.02 9.51 -16.62
C LYS A 306 6.64 10.73 -15.93
N LYS A 307 6.15 11.95 -16.23
CA LYS A 307 6.58 13.17 -15.54
C LYS A 307 6.30 13.12 -14.04
N GLN A 308 5.21 12.50 -13.59
CA GLN A 308 4.94 12.33 -12.16
C GLN A 308 6.02 11.50 -11.47
N LEU A 309 6.48 10.41 -12.10
CA LEU A 309 7.58 9.59 -11.56
C LEU A 309 8.90 10.37 -11.52
N ILE A 310 9.22 11.12 -12.58
CA ILE A 310 10.46 11.90 -12.65
C ILE A 310 10.47 13.03 -11.60
N ILE A 311 9.40 13.83 -11.54
CA ILE A 311 9.30 14.97 -10.61
C ILE A 311 9.33 14.47 -9.16
N SER A 312 8.54 13.45 -8.81
CA SER A 312 8.55 12.88 -7.46
C SER A 312 9.92 12.33 -7.09
N THR A 313 10.64 11.68 -8.02
CA THR A 313 11.98 11.15 -7.75
C THR A 313 13.00 12.25 -7.49
N ILE A 314 13.01 13.32 -8.29
CA ILE A 314 13.91 14.46 -8.10
C ILE A 314 13.63 15.14 -6.76
N LEU A 315 12.36 15.51 -6.51
CA LEU A 315 11.97 16.18 -5.27
C LEU A 315 12.24 15.30 -4.05
N MET A 316 12.00 13.99 -4.14
CA MET A 316 12.21 13.09 -3.03
C MET A 316 13.70 12.80 -2.78
N THR A 317 14.56 12.90 -3.80
CA THR A 317 16.02 12.84 -3.61
C THR A 317 16.50 14.00 -2.75
N VAL A 318 15.98 15.21 -3.00
CA VAL A 318 16.24 16.39 -2.16
C VAL A 318 15.64 16.21 -0.77
N GLY A 319 14.40 15.73 -0.68
CA GLY A 319 13.72 15.45 0.58
C GLY A 319 14.48 14.46 1.47
N ILE A 320 14.98 13.35 0.91
CA ILE A 320 15.80 12.38 1.64
C ILE A 320 17.10 13.02 2.13
N ALA A 321 17.77 13.84 1.31
CA ALA A 321 18.99 14.53 1.71
C ALA A 321 18.74 15.44 2.93
N ILE A 322 17.65 16.19 2.92
CA ILE A 322 17.25 17.05 4.04
C ILE A 322 16.92 16.22 5.30
N VAL A 323 16.11 15.17 5.17
CA VAL A 323 15.74 14.31 6.30
C VAL A 323 16.97 13.61 6.88
N THR A 324 17.91 13.17 6.04
CA THR A 324 19.16 12.56 6.51
C THR A 324 20.01 13.58 7.27
N TRP A 325 20.12 14.79 6.75
CA TRP A 325 20.93 15.85 7.38
C TRP A 325 20.42 16.25 8.76
N ILE A 326 19.09 16.26 8.94
CA ILE A 326 18.44 16.70 10.18
C ILE A 326 18.23 15.53 11.16
N GLY A 327 17.83 14.37 10.65
CA GLY A 327 17.33 13.25 11.46
C GLY A 327 18.35 12.16 11.77
N VAL A 328 19.56 12.20 11.19
CA VAL A 328 20.57 11.15 11.37
C VAL A 328 21.90 11.77 11.82
N PRO A 329 22.53 11.27 12.90
CA PRO A 329 23.83 11.75 13.36
C PRO A 329 24.93 11.50 12.32
N SER A 330 25.98 12.33 12.35
CA SER A 330 27.08 12.29 11.37
C SER A 330 27.81 10.94 11.30
N SER A 331 27.80 10.20 12.40
CA SER A 331 28.35 8.84 12.52
C SER A 331 27.44 8.01 13.41
N PHE A 332 27.11 6.80 12.97
CA PHE A 332 26.33 5.82 13.73
C PHE A 332 26.85 4.41 13.42
N THR A 333 26.35 3.39 14.13
CA THR A 333 26.66 1.99 13.80
C THR A 333 25.42 1.26 13.35
N ILE A 334 25.58 0.39 12.35
CA ILE A 334 24.56 -0.55 11.90
C ILE A 334 25.01 -1.96 12.21
N TYR A 335 24.06 -2.76 12.71
CA TYR A 335 24.28 -4.18 12.92
C TYR A 335 24.61 -4.90 11.60
N ASN A 336 25.71 -5.63 11.58
CA ASN A 336 26.17 -6.41 10.45
C ASN A 336 26.67 -7.78 10.93
N PHE A 337 25.76 -8.75 11.02
CA PHE A 337 26.04 -10.16 11.37
C PHE A 337 26.95 -10.33 12.60
N GLY A 338 26.59 -9.70 13.71
CA GLY A 338 27.33 -9.78 14.98
C GLY A 338 28.37 -8.67 15.19
N VAL A 339 28.60 -7.81 14.19
CA VAL A 339 29.53 -6.68 14.30
C VAL A 339 28.80 -5.34 14.10
N GLN A 340 29.12 -4.35 14.92
CA GLN A 340 28.62 -2.97 14.76
C GLN A 340 29.49 -2.24 13.72
N LYS A 341 28.96 -2.07 12.50
CA LYS A 341 29.66 -1.40 11.40
C LYS A 341 29.44 0.11 11.49
N VAL A 342 30.52 0.89 11.56
CA VAL A 342 30.43 2.36 11.52
C VAL A 342 29.97 2.82 10.14
N VAL A 343 28.90 3.60 10.10
CA VAL A 343 28.30 4.19 8.90
C VAL A 343 28.25 5.71 9.09
N LYS A 344 28.51 6.44 8.01
CA LYS A 344 28.39 7.90 7.97
C LYS A 344 27.06 8.30 7.34
N ASN A 345 26.49 9.41 7.79
CA ASN A 345 25.21 9.90 7.30
C ASN A 345 25.15 10.08 5.77
N TRP A 346 26.23 10.51 5.12
CA TRP A 346 26.28 10.68 3.66
C TRP A 346 26.21 9.38 2.85
N HIS A 347 26.39 8.21 3.48
CA HIS A 347 26.13 6.92 2.83
C HIS A 347 24.63 6.57 2.79
N ALA A 348 23.84 7.02 3.78
CA ALA A 348 22.43 6.65 3.91
C ALA A 348 21.54 7.11 2.72
N PRO A 349 21.70 8.33 2.15
CA PRO A 349 20.96 8.76 0.97
C PRO A 349 21.30 7.92 -0.24
N ASN A 350 22.54 7.45 -0.38
CA ASN A 350 22.96 6.64 -1.52
C ASN A 350 22.29 5.26 -1.52
N PHE A 351 22.09 4.63 -0.35
CA PHE A 351 21.35 3.37 -0.26
C PHE A 351 19.87 3.52 -0.62
N VAL A 352 19.22 4.59 -0.15
CA VAL A 352 17.81 4.88 -0.48
C VAL A 352 17.66 5.34 -1.94
N ARG A 353 18.65 6.06 -2.48
CA ARG A 353 18.67 6.56 -3.86
C ARG A 353 18.90 5.44 -4.88
N LEU A 354 19.78 4.49 -4.59
CA LEU A 354 20.04 3.33 -5.47
C LEU A 354 18.77 2.47 -5.68
N GLY A 355 17.97 2.26 -4.64
CA GLY A 355 16.68 1.59 -4.77
C GLY A 355 15.68 2.32 -5.68
N LYS A 356 15.69 3.66 -5.67
CA LYS A 356 14.80 4.48 -6.51
C LYS A 356 15.24 4.62 -7.96
N ILE A 357 16.55 4.65 -8.22
CA ILE A 357 17.10 4.71 -9.58
C ILE A 357 16.80 3.39 -10.33
N ASN A 358 16.87 2.24 -9.65
CA ASN A 358 16.49 0.96 -10.24
C ASN A 358 15.01 0.90 -10.68
N LEU A 359 14.12 1.63 -10.00
CA LEU A 359 12.72 1.73 -10.40
C LEU A 359 12.58 2.53 -11.72
N LEU A 360 13.31 3.64 -11.89
CA LEU A 360 13.30 4.44 -13.12
C LEU A 360 13.87 3.67 -14.33
N LEU A 361 14.91 2.87 -14.10
CA LEU A 361 15.53 2.03 -15.14
C LEU A 361 14.68 0.82 -15.54
N SER A 362 13.67 0.46 -14.74
CA SER A 362 12.72 -0.63 -15.08
C SER A 362 11.57 -0.17 -15.98
N PHE A 363 11.45 1.15 -16.24
CA PHE A 363 10.46 1.76 -17.14
C PHE A 363 11.09 2.34 -18.43
N GLU A 364 12.33 1.96 -18.73
CA GLU A 364 12.97 2.07 -20.05
C GLU A 364 12.98 0.69 -20.72
#